data_AF-A0A938FWN9-F1
#
_entry.id   AF-A0A938FWN9-F1
#
_cell.length_a   1.000
_cell.length_b   1.000
_cell.length_c   1.000
_cell.angle_alpha   90.00
_cell.angle_beta   90.00
_cell.angle_gamma   90.00
#
_symmetry.space_group_name_H-M   'P 1'
#
loop_
_entity.id
_entity.type
_entity.pdbx_description
1 polymer ?
#
loop_
_entity_poly.entity_id
_entity_poly.type
_entity_poly.pdbx_seq_one_letter_code
_entity_poly.pdbx_strand_id
1 'polypeptide(L)' 'MVAGHEHDLQHHLVNGIHYLIAGGGGKNVRKVSAKTPNTKFAEGRHGFLEIVAGPTKLEFRFRGTDGKVLHEGARP' A
#
# COMPACT_ATOMS: atom_id res chain seq x y z
N MET A 1 -6.76 -5.23 5.76
CA MET A 1 -7.55 -5.44 4.54
C MET A 1 -6.69 -5.11 3.34
N VAL A 2 -6.73 -5.92 2.28
CA VAL A 2 -6.07 -5.64 1.00
C VAL A 2 -7.15 -5.46 -0.06
N ALA A 3 -7.04 -4.43 -0.89
CA ALA A 3 -7.98 -4.17 -1.98
C ALA A 3 -7.28 -3.62 -3.24
N GLY A 4 -7.94 -3.81 -4.39
CA GLY A 4 -7.59 -3.20 -5.68
C GLY A 4 -8.62 -2.12 -6.04
N HIS A 5 -9.12 -2.15 -7.28
CA HIS A 5 -10.08 -1.19 -7.87
C HIS A 5 -9.49 0.20 -8.10
N GLU A 6 -9.09 0.83 -7.02
CA GLU A 6 -8.32 2.06 -7.01
C GLU A 6 -6.95 1.86 -7.70
N HIS A 7 -6.77 2.39 -8.93
CA HIS A 7 -5.46 2.42 -9.62
C HIS A 7 -4.39 3.36 -9.01
N ASP A 8 -4.05 3.16 -7.75
CA ASP A 8 -2.90 3.76 -7.05
C ASP A 8 -2.45 2.84 -5.91
N LEU A 9 -1.46 3.27 -5.14
CA LEU A 9 -0.95 2.56 -3.97
C LEU A 9 -1.27 3.37 -2.72
N GLN A 10 -1.91 2.78 -1.71
CA GLN A 10 -2.26 3.48 -0.48
C GLN A 10 -2.13 2.60 0.76
N HIS A 11 -1.76 3.23 1.88
CA HIS A 11 -1.81 2.65 3.21
C HIS A 11 -2.55 3.62 4.12
N HIS A 12 -3.66 3.16 4.69
CA HIS A 12 -4.37 3.85 5.77
C HIS A 12 -4.33 3.02 7.04
N LEU A 13 -4.18 3.69 8.17
CA LEU A 13 -4.27 3.08 9.49
C LEU A 13 -5.45 3.69 10.23
N VAL A 14 -6.49 2.90 10.42
CA VAL A 14 -7.73 3.34 11.09
C VAL A 14 -8.00 2.38 12.23
N ASN A 15 -8.04 2.88 13.47
CA ASN A 15 -8.31 2.09 14.68
C ASN A 15 -7.43 0.83 14.78
N GLY A 16 -6.13 0.95 14.45
CA GLY A 16 -5.17 -0.16 14.48
C GLY A 16 -5.27 -1.13 13.30
N ILE A 17 -6.18 -0.92 12.35
CA ILE A 17 -6.35 -1.76 11.16
C ILE A 17 -5.62 -1.13 9.98
N HIS A 18 -4.75 -1.93 9.36
CA HIS A 18 -4.08 -1.57 8.11
C HIS A 18 -5.00 -1.84 6.91
N TYR A 19 -5.32 -0.79 6.16
CA TYR A 19 -6.00 -0.85 4.86
C TYR A 19 -4.98 -0.56 3.77
N LEU A 20 -4.71 -1.56 2.94
CA LEU A 20 -3.66 -1.53 1.91
C LEU A 20 -4.34 -1.60 0.54
N ILE A 21 -4.26 -0.51 -0.22
CA ILE A 21 -4.76 -0.42 -1.58
C ILE A 21 -3.59 -0.67 -2.54
N ALA A 22 -3.70 -1.69 -3.37
CA ALA A 22 -2.66 -2.15 -4.29
C ALA A 22 -3.19 -2.26 -5.72
N GLY A 23 -3.87 -1.23 -6.23
CA GLY A 23 -4.49 -1.27 -7.57
C GLY A 23 -3.65 -0.67 -8.68
N GLY A 24 -2.42 -0.19 -8.40
CA GLY A 24 -1.46 0.31 -9.40
C GLY A 24 -0.88 -0.75 -10.36
N GLY A 25 -1.52 -1.90 -10.55
CA GLY A 25 -0.94 -3.08 -11.18
C GLY A 25 -0.76 -3.05 -12.70
N GLY A 26 -1.29 -2.04 -13.43
CA GLY A 26 -1.04 -1.95 -14.88
C GLY A 26 -1.95 -1.03 -15.69
N LYS A 27 -3.13 -0.67 -15.19
CA LYS A 27 -3.98 0.37 -15.83
C LYS A 27 -3.52 1.77 -15.42
N ASN A 28 -3.88 2.79 -16.22
CA ASN A 28 -3.54 4.19 -15.97
C ASN A 28 -3.73 4.57 -14.49
N VAL A 29 -2.63 5.00 -13.87
CA VAL A 29 -2.62 5.39 -12.46
C VAL A 29 -3.42 6.67 -12.26
N ARG A 30 -4.15 6.75 -11.14
CA ARG A 30 -4.85 7.98 -10.77
C ARG A 30 -3.91 8.92 -10.03
N LYS A 31 -4.16 10.23 -10.15
CA LYS A 31 -3.56 11.21 -9.23
C LYS A 31 -4.21 11.05 -7.85
N VAL A 32 -3.39 10.93 -6.82
CA VAL A 32 -3.89 10.90 -5.43
C VAL A 32 -4.37 12.30 -5.05
N SER A 33 -5.65 12.44 -4.74
CA SER A 33 -6.25 13.69 -4.25
C SER A 33 -6.47 13.60 -2.74
N ALA A 34 -5.87 14.56 -2.00
CA ALA A 34 -5.99 14.82 -0.57
C ALA A 34 -5.71 13.62 0.38
N LYS A 35 -4.72 13.79 1.29
CA LYS A 35 -4.44 12.83 2.36
C LYS A 35 -5.37 13.09 3.54
N THR A 36 -5.97 12.04 4.09
CA THR A 36 -6.72 12.13 5.35
C THR A 36 -5.76 11.95 6.54
N PRO A 37 -6.15 12.28 7.79
CA PRO A 37 -5.30 12.04 8.96
C PRO A 37 -4.87 10.58 9.14
N ASN A 38 -5.63 9.64 8.59
CA ASN A 38 -5.36 8.20 8.68
C ASN A 38 -4.43 7.69 7.58
N THR A 39 -4.13 8.51 6.56
CA THR A 39 -3.30 8.13 5.43
C THR A 39 -1.83 8.11 5.84
N LYS A 40 -1.20 6.94 5.78
CA LYS A 40 0.23 6.74 6.04
C LYS A 40 1.05 6.81 4.76
N PHE A 41 0.50 6.33 3.65
CA PHE A 41 1.11 6.40 2.33
C PHE A 41 0.02 6.49 1.27
N ALA A 42 0.26 7.25 0.21
CA ALA A 42 -0.61 7.29 -0.97
C ALA A 42 0.15 7.87 -2.16
N GLU A 43 0.32 7.08 -3.22
CA GLU A 43 0.99 7.50 -4.46
C GLU A 43 0.31 6.95 -5.70
N GLY A 44 0.08 7.84 -6.69
CA GLY A 44 -0.41 7.51 -8.01
C GLY A 44 0.68 6.93 -8.88
N ARG A 45 1.14 5.71 -8.58
CA ARG A 45 2.29 5.07 -9.21
C ARG A 45 2.03 3.59 -9.44
N HIS A 46 2.67 3.05 -10.48
CA HIS A 46 2.66 1.61 -10.71
C HIS A 46 3.52 0.87 -9.68
N GLY A 47 3.04 -0.29 -9.26
CA GLY A 47 3.71 -1.12 -8.28
C GLY A 47 2.83 -2.26 -7.78
N PHE A 48 3.31 -2.95 -6.77
CA PHE A 48 2.63 -4.10 -6.17
C PHE A 48 2.86 -4.16 -4.67
N LEU A 49 2.06 -4.96 -3.98
CA LEU A 49 2.17 -5.21 -2.55
C LEU A 49 2.86 -6.56 -2.32
N GLU A 50 3.94 -6.55 -1.55
CA GLU A 50 4.59 -7.73 -0.97
C GLU A 50 4.13 -7.87 0.47
N ILE A 51 3.74 -9.07 0.89
CA ILE A 51 3.44 -9.41 2.28
C ILE A 51 4.29 -10.62 2.68
N VAL A 52 4.98 -10.53 3.81
CA VAL A 52 5.80 -11.61 4.37
C VAL A 52 5.26 -11.95 5.75
N ALA A 53 4.79 -13.18 5.92
CA ALA A 53 4.38 -13.70 7.22
C ALA A 53 5.57 -14.37 7.91
N GLY A 54 5.95 -13.85 9.07
CA GLY A 54 6.91 -14.47 9.97
C GLY A 54 6.23 -15.05 11.21
N PRO A 55 6.99 -15.72 12.10
CA PRO A 55 6.42 -16.36 13.29
C PRO A 55 5.79 -15.39 14.31
N THR A 56 6.25 -14.14 14.33
CA THR A 56 5.87 -13.13 15.35
C THR A 56 5.46 -11.78 14.76
N LYS A 57 5.34 -11.69 13.42
CA LYS A 57 4.94 -10.47 12.73
C LYS A 57 4.52 -10.76 11.30
N LEU A 58 3.65 -9.91 10.78
CA LEU A 58 3.31 -9.81 9.37
C LEU A 58 3.85 -8.48 8.82
N GLU A 59 4.75 -8.56 7.86
CA GLU A 59 5.38 -7.40 7.23
C GLU A 59 4.74 -7.16 5.87
N PHE A 60 4.64 -5.90 5.47
CA PHE A 60 4.16 -5.52 4.15
C PHE A 60 5.01 -4.40 3.54
N ARG A 61 5.17 -4.45 2.21
CA ARG A 61 5.93 -3.47 1.45
C ARG A 61 5.21 -3.16 0.15
N PHE A 62 5.00 -1.88 -0.13
CA PHE A 62 4.72 -1.45 -1.50
C PHE A 62 6.04 -1.38 -2.25
N ARG A 63 6.10 -2.04 -3.40
CA ARG A 63 7.25 -2.01 -4.31
C ARG A 63 6.89 -1.33 -5.61
N GLY A 64 7.80 -0.51 -6.12
CA GLY A 64 7.73 0.02 -7.47
C GLY A 64 7.97 -1.07 -8.50
N THR A 65 7.71 -0.74 -9.77
CA THR A 65 8.02 -1.64 -10.90
C THR A 65 9.52 -1.89 -11.08
N ASP A 66 10.37 -1.05 -10.48
CA ASP A 66 11.82 -1.22 -10.39
C ASP A 66 12.25 -2.11 -9.20
N GLY A 67 11.29 -2.67 -8.46
CA GLY A 67 11.52 -3.51 -7.29
C GLY A 67 11.89 -2.74 -6.01
N LYS A 68 12.08 -1.42 -6.09
CA LYS A 68 12.43 -0.60 -4.91
C LYS A 68 11.25 -0.50 -3.96
N VAL A 69 11.54 -0.49 -2.67
CA VAL A 69 10.53 -0.26 -1.63
C VAL A 69 10.10 1.21 -1.69
N LEU A 70 8.80 1.43 -1.84
CA LEU A 70 8.17 2.76 -1.82
C LEU A 70 7.64 3.11 -0.44
N HIS A 71 7.10 2.10 0.26
CA HIS A 71 6.56 2.23 1.62
C HIS A 71 6.53 0.87 2.29
N GLU A 72 6.72 0.82 3.60
CA GLU A 72 6.66 -0.43 4.38
C GLU A 72 5.98 -0.26 5.73
N GLY A 73 5.62 -1.39 6.34
CA GLY A 73 5.11 -1.46 7.69
C GLY A 73 5.02 -2.90 8.17
N ALA A 74 4.69 -3.07 9.45
CA ALA A 74 4.56 -4.37 10.07
C ALA A 74 3.46 -4.36 11.13
N ARG A 75 2.90 -5.54 11.37
CA ARG A 75 2.01 -5.83 12.49
C ARG A 75 2.62 -6.97 13.32
N PRO A 76 2.76 -6.83 14.65
CA PRO A 76 3.11 -7.94 15.54
C PRO A 76 2.09 -9.08 15.47
#